data_AF-A0AAN8FIH2-F1
#
_entry.id   AF-A0AAN8FIH2-F1
#
_cell.length_a   1.000
_cell.length_b   1.000
_cell.length_c   1.000
_cell.angle_alpha   90.00
_cell.angle_beta   90.00
_cell.angle_gamma   90.00
#
_symmetry.space_group_name_H-M   'P 1'
#
loop_
_entity.id
_entity.type
_entity.pdbx_description
1 polymer ?
#
loop_
_entity_poly.entity_id
_entity_poly.type
_entity_poly.pdbx_seq_one_letter_code
_entity_poly.pdbx_strand_id
1 'polypeptide(L)'
;MEAALNGLSNTVKQQQTKDAVAQAKEAVKSLSSSAESISIPYVREKCLAAFELVFDKGNDKAAHYAVEGVQALLRDQRFHSTSIENPSHNLPTQVLSALTGVAQWNSQLQCNCFT
;
A
#
# COMPACT_ATOMS: atom_id res chain seq x y z
N MET A 1 8.86 -0.02 0.00
CA MET A 1 7.74 -0.66 0.70
C MET A 1 7.98 -0.70 2.21
N GLU A 2 9.00 -1.39 2.69
CA GLU A 2 9.25 -1.52 4.15
C GLU A 2 9.47 -0.19 4.86
N ALA A 3 10.21 0.74 4.25
CA ALA A 3 10.39 2.10 4.77
C ALA A 3 9.05 2.84 4.96
N ALA A 4 8.16 2.79 3.96
CA ALA A 4 6.84 3.39 4.00
C ALA A 4 5.97 2.78 5.12
N LEU A 5 5.91 1.45 5.21
CA LEU A 5 5.15 0.75 6.26
C LEU A 5 5.70 1.03 7.66
N ASN A 6 7.02 1.17 7.81
CA ASN A 6 7.65 1.58 9.07
C ASN A 6 7.33 3.04 9.42
N GLY A 7 7.35 3.94 8.44
CA GLY A 7 6.91 5.33 8.58
C GLY A 7 5.46 5.39 9.09
N LEU A 8 4.56 4.67 8.43
CA LEU A 8 3.15 4.57 8.81
C LEU A 8 2.97 4.05 10.23
N SER A 9 3.64 2.94 10.59
CA SER A 9 3.56 2.36 11.94
C SER A 9 3.87 3.36 13.05
N ASN A 10 4.71 4.36 12.77
CA ASN A 10 5.10 5.39 13.73
C ASN A 10 4.21 6.64 13.70
N THR A 11 3.42 6.84 12.64
CA THR A 11 2.60 8.05 12.46
C THR A 11 1.10 7.84 12.64
N VAL A 12 0.60 6.62 12.44
CA VAL A 12 -0.82 6.31 12.56
C VAL A 12 -1.24 6.12 14.02
N LYS A 13 -2.37 6.71 14.40
CA LYS A 13 -2.87 6.66 15.79
C LYS A 13 -4.04 5.71 15.96
N GLN A 14 -4.85 5.55 14.92
CA GLN A 14 -6.05 4.73 14.90
C GLN A 14 -5.70 3.25 14.94
N GLN A 15 -6.36 2.49 15.83
CA GLN A 15 -6.06 1.07 16.02
C GLN A 15 -6.29 0.26 14.74
N GLN A 16 -7.41 0.48 14.06
CA GLN A 16 -7.73 -0.18 12.79
C GLN A 16 -6.62 -0.01 11.74
N THR A 17 -6.05 1.19 11.64
CA THR A 17 -4.94 1.48 10.70
C THR A 17 -3.63 0.81 11.15
N LYS A 18 -3.35 0.76 12.46
CA LYS A 18 -2.18 0.03 13.00
C LYS A 18 -2.26 -1.46 12.68
N ASP A 19 -3.43 -2.07 12.86
CA ASP A 19 -3.65 -3.48 12.59
C ASP A 19 -3.48 -3.78 11.09
N ALA A 20 -4.00 -2.91 10.22
CA ALA A 20 -3.81 -3.03 8.77
C ALA A 20 -2.32 -2.89 8.37
N VAL A 21 -1.59 -1.94 8.95
CA VAL A 21 -0.14 -1.77 8.72
C VAL A 21 0.63 -3.00 9.21
N ALA A 22 0.27 -3.59 10.34
CA ALA A 22 0.89 -4.82 10.84
C ALA A 22 0.68 -5.99 9.87
N GLN A 23 -0.56 -6.22 9.41
CA GLN A 23 -0.88 -7.24 8.42
C GLN A 23 -0.12 -7.04 7.11
N ALA A 24 0.01 -5.80 6.63
CA ALA A 24 0.79 -5.48 5.43
C ALA A 24 2.27 -5.84 5.61
N LYS A 25 2.86 -5.52 6.76
CA LYS A 25 4.26 -5.86 7.08
C LYS A 25 4.48 -7.37 7.11
N GLU A 26 3.57 -8.12 7.72
CA GLU A 26 3.65 -9.58 7.73
C GLU A 26 3.56 -10.16 6.31
N ALA A 27 2.61 -9.69 5.50
CA ALA A 27 2.47 -10.15 4.12
C ALA A 27 3.73 -9.87 3.28
N VAL A 28 4.35 -8.69 3.41
CA VAL A 28 5.61 -8.33 2.71
C VAL A 28 6.78 -9.18 3.20
N LYS A 29 6.86 -9.46 4.50
CA LYS A 29 7.89 -10.33 5.07
C LYS A 29 7.75 -11.75 4.54
N SER A 30 6.54 -12.28 4.51
CA SER A 30 6.27 -13.63 3.99
C SER A 30 6.54 -13.74 2.49
N LEU A 31 6.21 -12.70 1.70
CA LEU A 31 6.61 -12.62 0.28
C LEU A 31 8.13 -12.74 0.09
N SER A 32 8.90 -12.14 0.99
CA SER A 32 10.37 -12.15 0.94
C SER A 32 10.99 -13.44 1.47
N SER A 33 10.24 -14.25 2.23
CA SER A 33 10.77 -15.41 2.95
C SER A 33 10.66 -16.72 2.18
N SER A 34 10.00 -16.75 1.01
CA SER A 34 9.80 -17.92 0.11
C SER A 34 9.26 -19.21 0.76
N ALA A 35 8.94 -19.21 2.05
CA ALA A 35 8.55 -20.38 2.84
C ALA A 35 7.08 -20.78 2.64
N GLU A 36 6.24 -19.83 2.23
CA GLU A 36 4.87 -20.05 1.78
C GLU A 36 4.67 -19.27 0.47
N SER A 37 4.12 -19.92 -0.56
CA SER A 37 3.81 -19.27 -1.85
C SER A 37 2.58 -18.36 -1.69
N ILE A 38 2.77 -17.24 -1.00
CA ILE A 38 1.73 -16.23 -0.86
C ILE A 38 1.49 -15.56 -2.21
N SER A 39 0.22 -15.44 -2.58
CA SER A 39 -0.23 -14.78 -3.80
C SER A 39 0.17 -13.30 -3.80
N ILE A 40 0.86 -12.83 -4.85
CA ILE A 40 1.23 -11.42 -5.03
C ILE A 40 0.01 -10.48 -4.93
N PRO A 41 -1.13 -10.74 -5.60
CA PRO A 41 -2.36 -9.98 -5.42
C PRO A 41 -2.79 -9.78 -3.97
N TYR A 42 -2.65 -10.82 -3.12
CA TYR A 42 -3.01 -10.76 -1.71
C TYR A 42 -2.08 -9.81 -0.95
N VAL A 43 -0.77 -9.88 -1.20
CA VAL A 43 0.19 -8.99 -0.54
C VAL A 43 -0.07 -7.54 -0.91
N ARG A 44 -0.36 -7.26 -2.20
CA ARG A 44 -0.73 -5.92 -2.66
C ARG A 44 -1.99 -5.44 -1.95
N GLU A 45 -3.03 -6.25 -1.89
CA GLU A 45 -4.29 -5.91 -1.25
C GLU A 45 -4.09 -5.50 0.22
N LYS A 46 -3.26 -6.25 0.96
CA LYS A 46 -2.92 -5.89 2.35
C LYS A 46 -2.20 -4.56 2.47
N CYS A 47 -1.22 -4.30 1.60
CA CYS A 47 -0.52 -3.01 1.59
C CYS A 47 -1.46 -1.85 1.23
N LEU A 48 -2.26 -2.04 0.20
CA LEU A 48 -3.16 -1.03 -0.35
C LEU A 48 -4.31 -0.72 0.62
N ALA A 49 -4.87 -1.71 1.32
CA ALA A 49 -5.87 -1.48 2.36
C ALA A 49 -5.31 -0.63 3.52
N ALA A 50 -4.02 -0.83 3.88
CA ALA A 50 -3.37 0.01 4.88
C ALA A 50 -3.22 1.46 4.39
N PHE A 51 -2.87 1.66 3.12
CA PHE A 51 -2.74 2.98 2.51
C PHE A 51 -4.09 3.69 2.37
N GLU A 52 -5.13 2.98 1.94
CA GLU A 52 -6.49 3.50 1.84
C GLU A 52 -7.01 4.03 3.18
N LEU A 53 -6.82 3.26 4.27
CA LEU A 53 -7.18 3.71 5.62
C LEU A 53 -6.41 4.96 6.07
N VAL A 54 -5.18 5.14 5.57
CA VAL A 54 -4.37 6.34 5.83
C VAL A 54 -4.84 7.51 4.97
N PHE A 55 -5.25 7.28 3.74
CA PHE A 55 -5.83 8.31 2.89
C PHE A 55 -7.17 8.83 3.44
N ASP A 56 -7.97 7.94 4.03
CA ASP A 56 -9.27 8.28 4.61
C ASP A 56 -9.14 8.99 5.98
N LYS A 57 -8.30 8.46 6.88
CA LYS A 57 -8.27 8.87 8.31
C LYS A 57 -6.92 9.37 8.81
N GLY A 58 -5.90 9.39 7.97
CA GLY A 58 -4.54 9.76 8.32
C GLY A 58 -4.33 11.28 8.44
N ASN A 59 -3.15 11.66 8.92
CA ASN A 59 -2.64 13.03 8.83
C ASN A 59 -1.72 13.17 7.61
N ASP A 60 -1.36 14.41 7.24
CA ASP A 60 -0.51 14.68 6.05
C ASP A 60 0.81 13.91 6.06
N LYS A 61 1.43 13.75 7.24
CA LYS A 61 2.68 13.00 7.37
C LYS A 61 2.48 11.51 7.10
N ALA A 62 1.39 10.93 7.58
CA ALA A 62 1.03 9.54 7.29
C ALA A 62 0.65 9.37 5.81
N ALA A 63 -0.10 10.32 5.24
CA ALA A 63 -0.47 10.31 3.83
C ALA A 63 0.77 10.34 2.91
N HIS A 64 1.81 11.10 3.28
CA HIS A 64 3.08 11.08 2.55
C HIS A 64 3.72 9.69 2.50
N TYR A 65 3.81 8.98 3.64
CA TYR A 65 4.31 7.61 3.66
C TYR A 65 3.41 6.64 2.89
N ALA A 66 2.09 6.84 2.90
CA ALA A 66 1.18 6.02 2.10
C ALA A 66 1.42 6.20 0.59
N VAL A 67 1.64 7.43 0.12
CA VAL A 67 2.00 7.70 -1.29
C VAL A 67 3.36 7.07 -1.64
N GLU A 68 4.38 7.22 -0.80
CA GLU A 68 5.67 6.54 -1.00
C GLU A 68 5.51 5.01 -1.05
N GLY A 69 4.58 4.48 -0.25
CA GLY A 69 4.20 3.08 -0.26
C GLY A 69 3.64 2.63 -1.60
N VAL A 70 2.69 3.40 -2.17
CA VAL A 70 2.10 3.16 -3.50
C VAL A 70 3.17 3.24 -4.59
N GLN A 71 4.01 4.28 -4.58
CA GLN A 71 5.11 4.40 -5.53
C GLN A 71 6.08 3.21 -5.46
N ALA A 72 6.44 2.78 -4.25
CA ALA A 72 7.32 1.64 -4.06
C ALA A 72 6.68 0.34 -4.55
N LEU A 73 5.37 0.18 -4.35
CA LEU A 73 4.62 -0.97 -4.85
C LEU A 73 4.65 -1.04 -6.39
N LEU A 74 4.50 0.10 -7.07
CA LEU A 74 4.54 0.20 -8.53
C LEU A 74 5.94 0.04 -9.15
N ARG A 75 7.00 0.34 -8.38
CA ARG A 75 8.39 0.25 -8.87
C ARG A 75 9.02 -1.11 -8.61
N ASP A 76 8.64 -1.79 -7.54
CA ASP A 76 9.25 -3.03 -7.10
C ASP A 76 8.62 -4.25 -7.82
N GLN A 77 9.44 -4.87 -8.69
CA GLN A 77 9.03 -6.00 -9.52
C GLN A 77 8.57 -7.23 -8.73
N ARG A 78 8.90 -7.34 -7.43
CA ARG A 78 8.38 -8.42 -6.58
C ARG A 78 6.86 -8.33 -6.38
N PHE A 79 6.30 -7.14 -6.55
CA PHE A 79 4.86 -6.93 -6.55
C PHE A 79 4.28 -7.02 -7.96
N HIS A 80 5.02 -7.39 -8.99
CA HIS A 80 4.48 -7.55 -10.34
C HIS A 80 4.21 -9.03 -10.60
N SER A 81 2.99 -9.37 -11.00
CA SER A 81 2.64 -10.75 -11.28
C SER A 81 3.20 -11.11 -12.65
N THR A 82 3.82 -12.28 -12.74
CA THR A 82 4.33 -12.84 -13.99
C THR A 82 3.28 -13.62 -14.76
N SER A 83 2.09 -13.79 -14.18
CA SER A 83 0.97 -14.57 -14.73
C SER A 83 -0.19 -13.66 -15.11
N ILE A 84 -1.04 -14.10 -16.05
CA ILE A 84 -2.27 -13.38 -16.42
C ILE A 84 -3.16 -13.28 -15.17
N GLU A 85 -3.27 -12.06 -14.64
CA GLU A 85 -4.14 -11.76 -13.51
C GLU A 85 -5.57 -11.56 -13.97
N ASN A 86 -6.53 -11.91 -13.10
CA ASN A 86 -7.91 -11.48 -13.29
C ASN A 86 -7.93 -9.94 -13.44
N PRO A 87 -8.65 -9.36 -14.42
CA PRO A 87 -8.75 -7.92 -14.61
C PRO A 87 -9.12 -7.13 -13.35
N SER A 88 -9.90 -7.73 -12.45
CA SER A 88 -10.31 -7.14 -11.17
C SER A 88 -9.20 -7.13 -10.11
N HIS A 89 -8.15 -7.92 -10.30
CA HIS A 89 -7.03 -8.09 -9.35
C HIS A 89 -5.68 -7.69 -9.93
N ASN A 90 -5.66 -7.15 -11.15
CA ASN A 90 -4.43 -6.64 -11.72
C ASN A 90 -3.93 -5.42 -10.94
N LEU A 91 -2.62 -5.19 -10.99
CA LEU A 91 -1.96 -4.14 -10.23
C LEU A 91 -2.60 -2.74 -10.43
N PRO A 92 -2.84 -2.26 -11.66
CA PRO A 92 -3.48 -0.96 -11.88
C PRO A 92 -4.86 -0.84 -11.20
N THR A 93 -5.72 -1.86 -11.33
CA THR A 93 -7.06 -1.85 -10.74
C THR A 93 -6.96 -1.78 -9.22
N GLN A 94 -6.11 -2.60 -8.59
CA GLN A 94 -5.97 -2.59 -7.13
C GLN A 94 -5.47 -1.23 -6.61
N VAL A 95 -4.50 -0.62 -7.28
CA VAL A 95 -3.97 0.70 -6.91
C VAL A 95 -5.05 1.77 -7.04
N LEU A 96 -5.79 1.80 -8.16
CA LEU A 96 -6.86 2.76 -8.36
C LEU A 96 -7.97 2.61 -7.32
N SER A 97 -8.33 1.38 -6.95
CA SER A 97 -9.30 1.13 -5.88
C SER A 97 -8.84 1.72 -4.54
N ALA A 98 -7.57 1.56 -4.17
CA ALA A 98 -7.06 2.10 -2.91
C ALA A 98 -7.01 3.63 -2.85
N LEU A 99 -6.83 4.27 -4.01
CA LEU A 99 -6.84 5.73 -4.13
C LEU A 99 -8.23 6.35 -3.96
N THR A 100 -9.30 5.55 -3.97
CA THR A 100 -10.66 6.03 -3.68
C THR A 100 -10.82 6.54 -2.24
N GLY A 101 -9.96 6.12 -1.31
CA GLY A 101 -9.90 6.64 0.05
C GLY A 101 -9.39 8.09 0.16
N VAL A 102 -8.84 8.67 -0.92
CA VAL A 102 -8.37 10.07 -0.91
C VAL A 102 -9.55 11.02 -1.06
N ALA A 103 -10.06 11.54 0.08
CA ALA A 103 -11.19 12.46 0.09
C ALA A 103 -10.90 13.82 -0.57
N GLN A 104 -9.65 14.32 -0.46
CA GLN A 104 -9.19 15.52 -1.15
C GLN A 104 -7.73 15.41 -1.60
N TRP A 105 -7.52 15.57 -2.89
CA TRP A 105 -6.18 15.64 -3.49
C TRP A 105 -5.57 17.02 -3.28
N ASN A 106 -4.77 17.20 -2.23
CA ASN A 106 -3.97 18.42 -2.10
C ASN A 106 -2.81 18.42 -3.11
N SER A 107 -2.29 19.61 -3.46
CA SER A 107 -1.26 19.75 -4.50
C SER A 107 0.02 18.96 -4.22
N GLN A 108 0.36 18.75 -2.94
CA GLN A 108 1.51 17.96 -2.54
C GLN A 108 1.31 16.46 -2.80
N LEU A 109 0.11 15.93 -2.50
CA LEU A 109 -0.26 14.54 -2.78
C LEU A 109 -0.38 14.30 -4.29
N GLN A 110 -0.93 15.25 -5.05
CA GLN A 110 -0.97 15.19 -6.51
C GLN A 110 0.44 15.12 -7.09
N CYS A 111 1.33 16.02 -6.68
CA CYS A 111 2.70 16.06 -7.15
C CYS A 111 3.40 14.72 -6.88
N ASN A 112 3.32 14.23 -5.64
CA ASN A 112 3.94 12.97 -5.24
C ASN A 112 3.33 11.74 -5.95
N CYS A 113 2.08 11.79 -6.42
CA CYS A 113 1.51 10.68 -7.21
C CYS A 113 1.97 10.65 -8.67
N PHE A 114 2.35 11.80 -9.25
CA PHE A 114 2.73 11.91 -10.66
C PHE A 114 4.26 11.98 -10.90
N THR A 115 5.07 12.13 -9.86
CA THR A 115 6.55 12.17 -9.92
C THR A 115 7.17 11.00 -9.17
#